data_AF-X0W4K8-F1
#
_entry.id   AF-X0W4K8-F1
#
_cell.length_a   1.000
_cell.length_b   1.000
_cell.length_c   1.000
_cell.angle_alpha   90.00
_cell.angle_beta   90.00
_cell.angle_gamma   90.00
#
_symmetry.space_group_name_H-M   'P 1'
#
loop_
_entity.id
_entity.type
_entity.pdbx_description
1 polymer ?
#
loop_
_entity_poly.entity_id
_entity_poly.type
_entity_poly.pdbx_seq_one_letter_code
_entity_poly.pdbx_strand_id
1 'polypeptide(L)' 'ELKNNFEDIKPKEFFMTIRVATTGFPVTPPLFESIEVIGRELTLARLREVIKGL' A
#
# COMPACT_ATOMS: atom_id res chain seq x y z
N GLU A 1 -5.90 8.82 15.44
CA GLU A 1 -4.49 8.62 15.83
C GLU A 1 -4.00 7.28 15.27
N LEU A 2 -3.40 7.28 14.08
CA LEU A 2 -2.77 6.09 13.49
C LEU A 2 -1.29 5.98 13.86
N LYS A 3 -0.74 6.97 14.58
CA LYS A 3 0.68 7.09 14.89
C LYS A 3 1.18 6.07 15.91
N ASN A 4 0.29 5.41 16.66
CA ASN A 4 0.67 4.55 17.78
C ASN A 4 0.74 3.05 17.45
N ASN A 5 0.44 2.62 16.22
CA ASN A 5 0.49 1.21 15.81
C ASN A 5 1.69 0.86 14.89
N PHE A 6 2.58 1.81 14.62
CA PHE A 6 3.71 1.64 13.68
C PHE A 6 5.09 1.89 14.31
N GLU A 7 5.19 2.01 15.64
CA GLU A 7 6.45 2.36 16.31
C GLU A 7 7.61 1.41 15.95
N ASP A 8 7.31 0.14 15.63
CA ASP A 8 8.32 -0.88 15.28
C ASP A 8 8.40 -1.20 13.78
N ILE A 9 7.56 -0.60 12.92
CA ILE A 9 7.57 -0.91 11.47
C ILE A 9 8.50 0.04 10.73
N LYS A 10 9.51 -0.51 10.05
CA LYS A 10 10.41 0.31 9.24
C LYS A 10 9.61 0.93 8.09
N PRO A 11 9.81 2.23 7.76
CA PRO A 11 9.13 2.86 6.63
C PRO A 11 9.24 2.07 5.33
N LYS A 12 10.40 1.46 5.08
CA LYS A 12 10.62 0.57 3.93
C LYS A 12 9.63 -0.59 3.87
N GLU A 13 9.41 -1.27 5.00
CA GLU A 13 8.53 -2.43 5.09
C GLU A 13 7.07 -2.02 4.90
N PHE A 14 6.69 -0.90 5.53
CA PHE A 14 5.37 -0.31 5.35
C PHE A 14 5.09 0.03 3.88
N PHE A 15 5.96 0.80 3.24
CA PHE A 15 5.76 1.19 1.84
C PHE A 15 5.87 0.03 0.86
N MET A 16 6.69 -0.99 1.15
CA MET A 16 6.72 -2.22 0.35
C MET A 16 5.42 -3.00 0.47
N THR A 17 4.84 -3.08 1.67
CA THR A 17 3.53 -3.71 1.89
C THR A 17 2.45 -2.99 1.11
N ILE A 18 2.39 -1.66 1.20
CA ILE A 18 1.44 -0.86 0.42
C ILE A 18 1.65 -1.07 -1.09
N ARG A 19 2.89 -1.07 -1.58
CA ARG A 19 3.20 -1.31 -3.00
C ARG A 19 2.66 -2.64 -3.50
N VAL A 20 2.91 -3.73 -2.78
CA VAL A 20 2.42 -5.05 -3.18
C VAL A 20 0.90 -5.09 -3.10
N ALA A 21 0.30 -4.53 -2.05
CA ALA A 21 -1.15 -4.47 -1.88
C ALA A 21 -1.85 -3.69 -3.01
N THR A 22 -1.24 -2.61 -3.52
CA THR A 22 -1.84 -1.78 -4.58
C THR A 22 -1.50 -2.24 -5.99
N THR A 23 -0.34 -2.84 -6.22
CA THR A 23 0.14 -3.17 -7.59
C THR A 23 0.24 -4.67 -7.89
N GLY A 24 0.19 -5.54 -6.87
CA GLY A 24 0.33 -7.00 -7.00
C GLY A 24 1.76 -7.49 -7.21
N PHE A 25 2.73 -6.60 -7.42
CA PHE A 25 4.13 -6.93 -7.62
C PHE A 25 5.03 -5.97 -6.82
N PRO A 26 6.27 -6.35 -6.50
CA PRO A 26 7.27 -5.40 -6.02
C PRO A 26 7.79 -4.55 -7.19
N VAL A 27 6.90 -3.88 -7.94
CA VAL A 27 7.26 -3.11 -9.14
C VAL A 27 8.26 -1.98 -8.82
N THR A 28 9.07 -1.63 -9.82
CA THR A 28 10.12 -0.61 -9.75
C THR A 28 9.66 0.85 -9.78
N PRO A 29 8.51 1.25 -10.39
CA PRO A 29 8.14 2.66 -10.42
C PRO A 29 7.88 3.26 -9.03
N PRO A 30 7.99 4.59 -8.88
CA PRO A 30 7.64 5.28 -7.64
C PRO A 30 6.22 4.92 -7.19
N LEU A 31 6.06 4.61 -5.90
CA LEU A 31 4.79 4.13 -5.35
C LEU A 31 3.65 5.13 -5.58
N PHE A 32 3.91 6.41 -5.34
CA PHE A 32 2.88 7.44 -5.45
C PHE A 32 2.44 7.68 -6.89
N GLU A 33 3.38 7.69 -7.84
CA GLU A 33 3.07 7.76 -9.28
C GLU A 33 2.27 6.53 -9.72
N SER A 34 2.63 5.35 -9.22
CA SER A 34 1.87 4.12 -9.50
C SER A 34 0.43 4.22 -8.99
N ILE A 35 0.24 4.73 -7.76
CA ILE A 35 -1.09 4.94 -7.16
C ILE A 35 -1.89 5.99 -7.94
N GLU A 36 -1.24 7.05 -8.40
CA GLU A 36 -1.85 8.09 -9.23
C GLU A 36 -2.38 7.52 -10.53
N VAL A 37 -1.58 6.71 -11.23
CA VAL A 37 -1.99 6.01 -12.47
C VAL A 37 -3.11 5.00 -12.22
N ILE A 38 -3.08 4.27 -11.12
CA ILE A 38 -4.15 3.30 -10.75
C ILE A 38 -5.46 4.03 -10.42
N GLY A 39 -5.37 5.22 -9.85
CA GLY A 39 -6.52 6.00 -9.40
C GLY A 39 -7.05 5.58 -8.03
N ARG A 40 -7.80 6.50 -7.42
CA ARG A 40 -8.27 6.39 -6.03
C ARG A 40 -9.19 5.20 -5.79
N GLU A 41 -10.18 4.99 -6.66
CA GLU A 41 -11.21 3.97 -6.44
C GLU A 41 -10.62 2.56 -6.45
N LEU A 42 -9.85 2.23 -7.49
CA LEU A 42 -9.21 0.93 -7.62
C LEU A 42 -8.17 0.71 -6.52
N THR A 43 -7.41 1.74 -6.15
CA THR A 43 -6.46 1.67 -5.03
C THR A 43 -7.16 1.30 -3.72
N LEU A 44 -8.26 1.99 -3.38
CA LEU A 44 -9.03 1.70 -2.16
C LEU A 44 -9.71 0.33 -2.21
N ALA A 45 -10.21 -0.09 -3.37
CA ALA A 45 -10.79 -1.42 -3.55
C ALA A 45 -9.74 -2.50 -3.25
N ARG A 46 -8.55 -2.42 -3.86
CA ARG A 46 -7.44 -3.36 -3.61
C ARG A 46 -7.02 -3.42 -2.15
N LEU A 47 -6.84 -2.26 -1.51
CA LEU A 47 -6.47 -2.20 -0.09
C LEU A 47 -7.53 -2.83 0.81
N ARG A 48 -8.82 -2.60 0.54
CA ARG A 48 -9.91 -3.22 1.30
C ARG A 48 -9.93 -4.72 1.15
N GLU A 49 -9.71 -5.24 -0.06
CA GLU A 49 -9.67 -6.69 -0.30
C GLU A 49 -8.49 -7.33 0.45
N VAL A 50 -7.32 -6.69 0.47
CA VAL A 50 -6.17 -7.17 1.26
C VAL A 50 -6.48 -7.17 2.76
N ILE A 51 -7.11 -6.11 3.27
CA ILE A 51 -7.46 -6.02 4.71
C ILE A 51 -8.51 -7.07 5.11
N LYS A 52 -9.47 -7.38 4.24
CA LYS A 52 -10.48 -8.43 4.51
C LYS A 52 -9.92 -9.85 4.46
N GLY A 53 -8.86 -10.06 3.67
CA GLY A 53 -8.21 -11.35 3.50
C GLY A 53 -7.15 -11.67 4.56
N LEU A 54 -6.87 -10.71 5.46
CA LEU A 54 -6.06 -10.87 6.67
C LEU A 54 -6.97 -11.25 7.85
#